data_AF-A0A0D3BL56-F1
#
_entry.id   AF-A0A0D3BL56-F1
#
_cell.length_a   1.000
_cell.length_b   1.000
_cell.length_c   1.000
_cell.angle_alpha   90.00
_cell.angle_beta   90.00
_cell.angle_gamma   90.00
#
_symmetry.space_group_name_H-M   'P 1'
#
loop_
_entity.id
_entity.type
_entity.pdbx_description
1 polymer ?
#
loop_
_entity_poly.entity_id
_entity_poly.type
_entity_poly.pdbx_seq_one_letter_code
_entity_poly.pdbx_strand_id
1 'polypeptide(L)'
;MSISFHARSNSVPSMQHPQAAHVDEQLTRLRSSEAASSSSSSSIYQRLSNLQDLHDSLDKMLRLSITNKALSQVQVEKLLDGSLRILDLCNVAKDALSQTKEGLKEIQSILRRKRGDLSAEVKKYLATRKFLKKSFQKVVKNLKVSQNKESTDKSLIVFGEAEAVTVGVFERMFCFMSGSKACGKWSLVTKLMSQTKSTCEDEANEFTRLDFVFE
;
A
#
# COMPACT_ATOMS: atom_id res chain seq x y z
N MET A 1 35.85 59.25 7.73
CA MET A 1 35.32 58.15 8.57
C MET A 1 34.76 57.09 7.63
N SER A 2 35.45 55.96 7.48
CA SER A 2 35.00 54.85 6.63
C SER A 2 34.08 53.94 7.43
N ILE A 3 32.85 53.77 6.97
CA ILE A 3 31.88 52.84 7.56
C ILE A 3 32.18 51.46 6.98
N SER A 4 32.72 50.56 7.80
CA SER A 4 32.93 49.17 7.39
C SER A 4 31.59 48.45 7.40
N PHE A 5 31.16 47.98 6.24
CA PHE A 5 29.99 47.10 6.14
C PHE A 5 30.42 45.68 6.50
N HIS A 6 29.93 45.19 7.64
CA HIS A 6 30.12 43.79 8.03
C HIS A 6 29.12 42.95 7.23
N ALA A 7 29.61 42.32 6.16
CA ALA A 7 28.84 41.33 5.41
C ALA A 7 28.49 40.16 6.34
N ARG A 8 27.25 40.14 6.85
CA ARG A 8 26.72 39.02 7.61
C ARG A 8 26.46 37.87 6.64
N SER A 9 27.20 36.78 6.81
CA SER A 9 27.00 35.53 6.07
C SER A 9 25.57 35.05 6.27
N ASN A 10 24.80 34.97 5.18
CA ASN A 10 23.51 34.31 5.18
C ASN A 10 23.77 32.80 5.34
N SER A 11 23.49 32.24 6.52
CA SER A 11 23.49 30.81 6.73
C SER A 11 22.44 30.18 5.82
N VAL A 12 22.89 29.51 4.76
CA VAL A 12 22.05 28.65 3.93
C VAL A 12 21.37 27.65 4.87
N PRO A 13 20.03 27.47 4.84
CA PRO A 13 19.39 26.47 5.68
C PRO A 13 20.07 25.13 5.46
N SER A 14 20.36 24.40 6.54
CA SER A 14 21.08 23.14 6.45
C SER A 14 20.40 22.25 5.42
N MET A 15 21.13 21.88 4.37
CA MET A 15 20.63 20.94 3.37
C MET A 15 20.12 19.69 4.09
N GLN A 16 18.88 19.28 3.77
CA GLN A 16 18.35 18.03 4.28
C GLN A 16 19.33 16.90 3.92
N HIS A 17 19.54 15.98 4.85
CA HIS A 17 20.47 14.86 4.63
C HIS A 17 20.09 14.12 3.33
N PRO A 18 21.03 13.77 2.44
CA PRO A 18 20.71 13.19 1.12
C PRO A 18 19.78 11.97 1.19
N GLN A 19 19.97 11.12 2.21
CA GLN A 19 19.08 9.97 2.47
C GLN A 19 17.64 10.39 2.82
N ALA A 20 17.45 11.47 3.58
CA ALA A 20 16.12 11.94 3.96
C ALA A 20 15.38 12.53 2.74
N ALA A 21 16.08 13.29 1.90
CA ALA A 21 15.53 13.81 0.64
C ALA A 21 15.10 12.68 -0.31
N HIS A 22 15.91 11.62 -0.41
CA HIS A 22 15.59 10.45 -1.23
C HIS A 22 14.33 9.71 -0.74
N VAL A 23 14.18 9.53 0.57
CA VAL A 23 12.96 8.92 1.15
C VAL A 23 11.73 9.79 0.88
N ASP A 24 11.84 11.10 1.03
CA ASP A 24 10.74 12.04 0.77
C ASP A 24 10.30 12.03 -0.70
N GLU A 25 11.25 11.95 -1.63
CA GLU A 25 10.97 11.78 -3.06
C GLU A 25 10.21 10.47 -3.34
N GLN A 26 10.65 9.35 -2.74
CA GLN A 26 9.98 8.06 -2.90
C GLN A 26 8.55 8.07 -2.33
N LEU A 27 8.34 8.66 -1.15
CA LEU A 27 7.02 8.84 -0.55
C LEU A 27 6.11 9.70 -1.45
N THR A 28 6.63 10.82 -1.94
CA THR A 28 5.90 11.71 -2.85
C THR A 28 5.50 10.98 -4.13
N ARG A 29 6.44 10.25 -4.75
CA ARG A 29 6.17 9.45 -5.95
C ARG A 29 5.07 8.42 -5.72
N LEU A 30 5.12 7.69 -4.61
CA LEU A 30 4.12 6.66 -4.26
C LEU A 30 2.72 7.26 -4.01
N ARG A 31 2.64 8.47 -3.44
CA ARG A 31 1.39 9.24 -3.27
C ARG A 31 0.86 9.83 -4.58
N SER A 32 1.72 10.35 -5.45
CA SER A 32 1.26 10.88 -6.75
C SER A 32 0.77 9.76 -7.68
N SER A 33 1.42 8.60 -7.62
CA SER A 33 1.01 7.41 -8.37
C SER A 33 -0.36 6.87 -7.90
N GLU A 34 -0.79 7.25 -6.70
CA GLU A 34 -2.10 6.90 -6.15
C GLU A 34 -3.23 7.53 -7.01
N ALA A 35 -3.13 8.79 -7.41
CA ALA A 35 -4.21 9.49 -8.11
C ALA A 35 -4.38 9.08 -9.59
N ALA A 36 -3.32 8.56 -10.21
CA ALA A 36 -3.26 8.28 -11.66
C ALA A 36 -3.45 6.80 -12.04
N SER A 37 -3.72 5.92 -11.08
CA SER A 37 -3.57 4.47 -11.29
C SER A 37 -4.69 3.84 -12.12
N SER A 38 -4.27 3.26 -13.25
CA SER A 38 -5.00 2.21 -14.01
C SER A 38 -5.15 0.93 -13.18
N SER A 39 -6.28 0.23 -13.36
CA SER A 39 -6.60 -1.05 -12.70
C SER A 39 -5.85 -2.25 -13.32
N SER A 40 -4.53 -2.16 -13.48
CA SER A 40 -3.70 -3.21 -14.07
C SER A 40 -2.82 -3.94 -13.06
N SER A 41 -2.57 -5.22 -13.31
CA SER A 41 -1.63 -6.05 -12.53
C SER A 41 -0.19 -5.51 -12.56
N SER A 42 0.26 -4.97 -13.70
CA SER A 42 1.60 -4.38 -13.84
C SER A 42 1.79 -3.13 -12.99
N SER A 43 0.77 -2.27 -12.87
CA SER A 43 0.78 -1.08 -12.01
C SER A 43 0.94 -1.47 -10.54
N ILE A 44 0.22 -2.50 -10.10
CA ILE A 44 0.30 -3.01 -8.72
C ILE A 44 1.68 -3.58 -8.43
N TYR A 45 2.23 -4.38 -9.35
CA TYR A 45 3.59 -4.90 -9.22
C TYR A 45 4.62 -3.77 -9.08
N GLN A 46 4.55 -2.76 -9.96
CA GLN A 46 5.46 -1.62 -9.89
C GLN A 46 5.35 -0.88 -8.55
N ARG A 47 4.14 -0.71 -8.01
CA ARG A 47 3.93 -0.07 -6.71
C ARG A 47 4.50 -0.89 -5.56
N LEU A 48 4.38 -2.22 -5.60
CA LEU A 48 5.01 -3.10 -4.60
C LEU A 48 6.54 -3.05 -4.69
N SER A 49 7.10 -3.01 -5.90
CA SER A 49 8.55 -2.83 -6.10
C SER A 49 9.03 -1.49 -5.53
N ASN A 50 8.35 -0.39 -5.86
CA ASN A 50 8.67 0.93 -5.34
C ASN A 50 8.53 1.00 -3.81
N LEU A 51 7.62 0.21 -3.23
CA LEU A 51 7.43 0.10 -1.79
C LEU A 51 8.60 -0.64 -1.12
N GLN A 52 9.13 -1.68 -1.76
CA GLN A 52 10.36 -2.34 -1.31
C GLN A 52 11.52 -1.35 -1.29
N ASP A 53 11.73 -0.59 -2.36
CA ASP A 53 12.80 0.42 -2.43
C ASP A 53 12.69 1.48 -1.32
N LEU A 54 11.46 1.84 -0.95
CA LEU A 54 11.17 2.74 0.17
C LEU A 54 11.62 2.12 1.49
N HIS A 55 11.22 0.89 1.79
CA HIS A 55 11.58 0.21 3.04
C HIS A 55 13.09 -0.05 3.14
N ASP A 56 13.76 -0.36 2.04
CA ASP A 56 15.23 -0.47 2.00
C ASP A 56 15.92 0.88 2.29
N SER A 57 15.32 1.99 1.83
CA SER A 57 15.81 3.35 2.11
C SER A 57 15.54 3.80 3.55
N LEU A 58 14.42 3.38 4.13
CA LEU A 58 14.08 3.59 5.53
C LEU A 58 15.02 2.81 6.47
N ASP A 59 15.38 1.56 6.15
CA ASP A 59 16.37 0.79 6.92
C ASP A 59 17.73 1.50 6.96
N LYS A 60 18.20 2.00 5.82
CA LYS A 60 19.44 2.80 5.75
C LYS A 60 19.34 4.06 6.61
N MET A 61 18.22 4.78 6.55
CA MET A 61 18.00 5.98 7.35
C MET A 61 17.91 5.66 8.85
N LEU A 62 17.31 4.54 9.24
CA LEU A 62 17.25 4.07 10.63
C LEU A 62 18.62 3.76 11.18
N ARG A 63 19.45 3.03 10.43
CA ARG A 63 20.85 2.75 10.82
C ARG A 63 21.61 4.05 11.06
N LEU A 64 21.52 5.01 10.12
CA LEU A 64 22.15 6.32 10.27
C LEU A 64 21.62 7.09 11.48
N SER A 65 20.31 7.04 11.73
CA SER A 65 19.68 7.72 12.86
C SER A 65 20.14 7.11 14.19
N ILE A 66 20.20 5.78 14.29
CA ILE A 66 20.69 5.08 15.49
C ILE A 66 22.17 5.36 15.73
N THR A 67 23.00 5.41 14.68
CA THR A 67 24.44 5.67 14.80
C THR A 67 24.74 7.13 15.13
N ASN A 68 24.02 8.10 14.55
CA ASN A 68 24.33 9.53 14.66
C ASN A 68 23.46 10.27 15.70
N LYS A 69 22.40 9.66 16.21
CA LYS A 69 21.45 10.28 17.15
C LYS A 69 21.02 9.25 18.20
N ALA A 70 21.07 9.63 19.48
CA ALA A 70 20.47 8.82 20.53
C ALA A 70 18.94 8.91 20.41
N LEU A 71 18.32 7.89 19.80
CA LEU A 71 16.86 7.72 19.86
C LEU A 71 16.47 7.38 21.31
N SER A 72 15.40 7.99 21.80
CA SER A 72 14.87 7.63 23.12
C SER A 72 14.21 6.25 23.07
N GLN A 73 14.16 5.55 24.20
CA GLN A 73 13.48 4.25 24.31
C GLN A 73 12.04 4.30 23.78
N VAL A 74 11.31 5.37 24.11
CA VAL A 74 9.93 5.59 23.65
C VAL A 74 9.83 5.72 22.13
N GLN A 75 10.80 6.35 21.47
CA GLN A 75 10.83 6.45 20.00
C GLN A 75 11.07 5.09 19.35
N VAL A 76 11.98 4.29 19.93
CA VAL A 76 12.28 2.93 19.45
C VAL A 76 11.06 2.03 19.56
N GLU A 77 10.36 2.07 20.69
CA GLU A 77 9.14 1.28 20.91
C GLU A 77 8.03 1.64 19.92
N LYS A 78 7.80 2.94 19.66
CA LYS A 78 6.81 3.40 18.67
C LYS A 78 7.16 2.97 17.25
N LEU A 79 8.44 3.06 16.89
CA LEU A 79 8.92 2.60 15.59
C LEU A 79 8.71 1.08 15.43
N LEU A 80 9.01 0.31 16.48
CA LEU A 80 8.84 -1.13 16.49
C LEU A 80 7.36 -1.52 16.38
N ASP A 81 6.48 -0.82 17.09
CA ASP A 81 5.02 -1.01 17.00
C ASP A 81 4.49 -0.73 15.58
N GLY A 82 4.95 0.36 14.95
CA GLY A 82 4.66 0.63 13.53
C GLY A 82 5.17 -0.47 12.60
N SER A 83 6.40 -0.94 12.82
CA SER A 83 7.01 -2.01 12.01
C SER A 83 6.29 -3.35 12.16
N LEU A 84 5.86 -3.70 13.38
CA LEU A 84 5.11 -4.93 13.67
C LEU A 84 3.73 -4.89 12.98
N ARG A 85 3.07 -3.73 13.02
CA ARG A 85 1.81 -3.49 12.31
C ARG A 85 1.94 -3.70 10.79
N ILE A 86 3.03 -3.24 10.19
CA ILE A 86 3.34 -3.48 8.77
C ILE A 86 3.61 -4.98 8.52
N LEU A 87 4.35 -5.63 9.39
CA LEU A 87 4.65 -7.06 9.27
C LEU A 87 3.37 -7.92 9.30
N ASP A 88 2.44 -7.63 10.22
CA ASP A 88 1.15 -8.30 10.31
C ASP A 88 0.33 -8.13 9.02
N LEU A 89 0.33 -6.92 8.45
CA LEU A 89 -0.30 -6.63 7.16
C LEU A 89 0.31 -7.47 6.03
N CYS A 90 1.64 -7.52 5.96
CA CYS A 90 2.39 -8.31 4.98
C CYS A 90 2.11 -9.82 5.11
N ASN A 91 2.02 -10.34 6.34
CA ASN A 91 1.68 -11.75 6.58
C ASN A 91 0.29 -12.08 6.06
N VAL A 92 -0.71 -11.26 6.39
CA VAL A 92 -2.08 -11.43 5.90
C VAL A 92 -2.15 -11.34 4.37
N ALA A 93 -1.39 -10.44 3.76
CA ALA A 93 -1.26 -10.33 2.31
C ALA A 93 -0.63 -11.57 1.66
N LYS A 94 0.46 -12.07 2.23
CA LYS A 94 1.14 -13.27 1.75
C LYS A 94 0.22 -14.49 1.84
N ASP A 95 -0.49 -14.66 2.94
CA ASP A 95 -1.44 -15.76 3.12
C ASP A 95 -2.59 -15.68 2.13
N ALA A 96 -3.13 -14.47 1.93
CA ALA A 96 -4.20 -14.22 0.96
C ALA A 96 -3.78 -14.57 -0.48
N LEU A 97 -2.60 -14.13 -0.90
CA LEU A 97 -2.05 -14.44 -2.22
C LEU A 97 -1.76 -15.93 -2.38
N SER A 98 -1.26 -16.58 -1.32
CA SER A 98 -0.96 -18.02 -1.32
C SER A 98 -2.23 -18.86 -1.49
N GLN A 99 -3.29 -18.57 -0.72
CA GLN A 99 -4.58 -19.26 -0.84
C GLN A 99 -5.24 -19.01 -2.20
N THR A 100 -5.15 -17.77 -2.72
CA THR A 100 -5.67 -17.45 -4.07
C THR A 100 -4.94 -18.25 -5.15
N LYS A 101 -3.60 -18.34 -5.05
CA LYS A 101 -2.76 -19.12 -5.96
C LYS A 101 -3.06 -20.61 -5.89
N GLU A 102 -3.27 -21.15 -4.69
CA GLU A 102 -3.62 -22.56 -4.49
C GLU A 102 -4.97 -22.90 -5.12
N GLY A 103 -6.02 -22.09 -4.87
CA GLY A 103 -7.33 -22.29 -5.47
C GLY A 103 -7.30 -22.24 -7.00
N LEU A 104 -6.53 -21.32 -7.59
CA LEU A 104 -6.32 -21.28 -9.05
C LEU A 104 -5.61 -22.52 -9.59
N LYS A 105 -4.61 -23.04 -8.87
CA LYS A 105 -3.92 -24.28 -9.25
C LYS A 105 -4.85 -25.49 -9.19
N GLU A 106 -5.74 -25.55 -8.21
CA GLU A 106 -6.70 -26.67 -8.09
C GLU A 106 -7.73 -26.63 -9.24
N ILE A 107 -8.29 -25.46 -9.54
CA ILE A 107 -9.15 -25.25 -10.71
C ILE A 107 -8.44 -25.68 -12.00
N GLN A 108 -7.19 -25.24 -12.18
CA GLN A 108 -6.38 -25.60 -13.34
C GLN A 108 -6.10 -27.11 -13.42
N SER A 109 -5.88 -27.77 -12.27
CA SER A 109 -5.67 -29.21 -12.15
C SER A 109 -6.91 -29.99 -12.61
N ILE A 110 -8.09 -29.60 -12.13
CA ILE A 110 -9.39 -30.20 -12.52
C ILE A 110 -9.62 -30.07 -14.03
N LEU A 111 -9.39 -28.87 -14.59
CA LEU A 111 -9.54 -28.61 -16.02
C LEU A 111 -8.58 -29.47 -16.87
N ARG A 112 -7.32 -29.58 -16.45
CA ARG A 112 -6.31 -30.40 -17.14
C ARG A 112 -6.62 -31.89 -17.11
N ARG A 113 -7.06 -32.39 -15.95
CA ARG A 113 -7.35 -33.81 -15.73
C ARG A 113 -8.74 -34.21 -16.21
N LYS A 114 -9.61 -33.23 -16.49
CA LYS A 114 -11.04 -33.42 -16.78
C LYS A 114 -11.75 -34.27 -15.71
N ARG A 115 -11.32 -34.12 -14.45
CA ARG A 115 -11.80 -34.92 -13.30
C ARG A 115 -11.86 -34.04 -12.06
N GLY A 116 -12.95 -34.17 -11.31
CA GLY A 116 -13.24 -33.40 -10.11
C GLY A 116 -14.46 -32.49 -10.29
N ASP A 117 -14.96 -31.95 -9.19
CA ASP A 117 -16.08 -31.00 -9.23
C ASP A 117 -15.57 -29.57 -9.41
N LEU A 118 -15.50 -29.14 -10.67
CA LEU A 118 -15.10 -27.79 -11.03
C LEU A 118 -16.01 -26.73 -10.41
N SER A 119 -17.32 -27.00 -10.30
CA SER A 119 -18.28 -26.04 -9.75
C SER A 119 -18.04 -25.83 -8.26
N ALA A 120 -17.84 -26.91 -7.50
CA ALA A 120 -17.51 -26.83 -6.08
C ALA A 120 -16.19 -26.10 -5.83
N GLU A 121 -15.13 -26.38 -6.61
CA GLU A 121 -13.82 -25.75 -6.40
C GLU A 121 -13.84 -24.26 -6.78
N VAL A 122 -14.54 -23.88 -7.86
CA VAL A 122 -14.77 -22.46 -8.20
C VAL A 122 -15.52 -21.74 -7.08
N LYS A 123 -16.58 -22.34 -6.53
CA LYS A 123 -17.33 -21.76 -5.39
C LYS A 123 -16.44 -21.58 -4.17
N LYS A 124 -15.60 -22.56 -3.85
CA LYS A 124 -14.62 -22.49 -2.77
C LYS A 124 -13.60 -21.38 -3.00
N TYR A 125 -13.03 -21.27 -4.20
CA TYR A 125 -12.13 -20.18 -4.59
C TYR A 125 -12.77 -18.80 -4.38
N LEU A 126 -14.00 -18.60 -4.87
CA LEU A 126 -14.74 -17.33 -4.71
C LEU A 126 -15.05 -17.03 -3.23
N ALA A 127 -15.39 -18.05 -2.44
CA ALA A 127 -15.64 -17.91 -1.00
C ALA A 127 -14.36 -17.49 -0.25
N THR A 128 -13.23 -18.13 -0.55
CA THR A 128 -11.91 -17.77 -0.01
C THR A 128 -11.56 -16.32 -0.34
N ARG A 129 -11.73 -15.91 -1.61
CA ARG A 129 -11.44 -14.53 -2.03
C ARG A 129 -12.31 -13.50 -1.29
N LYS A 130 -13.60 -13.80 -1.08
CA LYS A 130 -14.52 -12.97 -0.27
C LYS A 130 -14.09 -12.91 1.21
N PHE A 131 -13.63 -14.01 1.78
CA PHE A 131 -13.13 -14.06 3.16
C PHE A 131 -11.86 -13.22 3.33
N LEU A 132 -10.89 -13.39 2.43
CA LEU A 132 -9.62 -12.65 2.46
C LEU A 132 -9.84 -11.14 2.41
N LYS A 133 -10.78 -10.67 1.58
CA LYS A 133 -11.19 -9.26 1.56
C LYS A 133 -11.65 -8.77 2.94
N LYS A 134 -12.51 -9.53 3.63
CA LYS A 134 -13.03 -9.17 4.96
C LYS A 134 -11.91 -9.14 6.00
N SER A 135 -11.05 -10.14 6.01
CA SER A 135 -9.91 -10.24 6.93
C SER A 135 -8.97 -9.05 6.75
N PHE A 136 -8.64 -8.71 5.51
CA PHE A 136 -7.82 -7.55 5.20
C PHE A 136 -8.47 -6.23 5.65
N GLN A 137 -9.75 -6.02 5.34
CA GLN A 137 -10.49 -4.83 5.79
C GLN A 137 -10.51 -4.70 7.32
N LYS A 138 -10.54 -5.82 8.05
CA LYS A 138 -10.46 -5.82 9.52
C LYS A 138 -9.07 -5.35 9.99
N VAL A 139 -8.00 -5.88 9.41
CA VAL A 139 -6.61 -5.49 9.73
C VAL A 139 -6.40 -4.00 9.46
N VAL A 140 -6.75 -3.54 8.28
CA VAL A 140 -6.67 -2.12 7.90
C VAL A 140 -7.43 -1.20 8.86
N LYS A 141 -8.64 -1.59 9.29
CA LYS A 141 -9.41 -0.80 10.27
C LYS A 141 -8.67 -0.71 11.61
N ASN A 142 -8.09 -1.80 12.09
CA ASN A 142 -7.32 -1.82 13.33
C ASN A 142 -6.06 -0.93 13.23
N LEU A 143 -5.43 -0.89 12.06
CA LEU A 143 -4.28 -0.02 11.78
C LEU A 143 -4.68 1.46 11.82
N LYS A 144 -5.78 1.84 11.15
CA LYS A 144 -6.27 3.24 11.13
C LYS A 144 -6.69 3.74 12.51
N VAL A 145 -7.31 2.90 13.33
CA VAL A 145 -7.69 3.25 14.72
C VAL A 145 -6.44 3.54 15.58
N SER A 146 -5.33 2.87 15.29
CA SER A 146 -4.08 3.01 16.07
C SER A 146 -3.29 4.28 15.69
N GLN A 147 -3.45 4.81 14.47
CA GLN A 147 -2.76 6.03 14.02
C GLN A 147 -3.32 7.34 14.61
N ASN A 148 -4.53 7.34 15.17
CA ASN A 148 -5.15 8.53 15.79
C ASN A 148 -4.51 8.96 17.13
N LYS A 149 -3.47 8.26 17.60
CA LYS A 149 -2.70 8.59 18.80
C LYS A 149 -1.39 9.26 18.38
N GLU A 150 -1.49 10.43 17.77
CA GLU A 150 -0.36 11.07 17.10
C GLU A 150 0.71 11.54 18.10
N SER A 151 1.98 11.27 17.78
CA SER A 151 3.13 11.77 18.53
C SER A 151 3.79 12.92 17.80
N THR A 152 3.99 14.04 18.49
CA THR A 152 4.53 15.32 18.01
C THR A 152 6.01 15.28 17.56
N ASP A 153 6.62 14.10 17.47
CA ASP A 153 8.06 13.98 17.26
C ASP A 153 8.41 13.98 15.77
N LYS A 154 9.04 15.08 15.32
CA LYS A 154 9.42 15.32 13.91
C LYS A 154 10.27 14.19 13.32
N SER A 155 11.03 13.46 14.15
CA SER A 155 11.90 12.37 13.72
C SER A 155 11.13 11.11 13.29
N LEU A 156 9.88 10.94 13.73
CA LEU A 156 9.06 9.76 13.45
C LEU A 156 8.02 10.00 12.35
N ILE A 157 7.79 11.26 11.95
CA ILE A 157 6.80 11.62 10.93
C ILE A 157 7.02 10.82 9.64
N VAL A 158 8.27 10.74 9.17
CA VAL A 158 8.62 10.01 7.94
C VAL A 158 8.28 8.51 8.01
N PHE A 159 8.37 7.90 9.19
CA PHE A 159 8.02 6.49 9.40
C PHE A 159 6.51 6.27 9.44
N GLY A 160 5.78 7.19 10.09
CA GLY A 160 4.31 7.17 10.05
C GLY A 160 3.76 7.40 8.63
N GLU A 161 4.40 8.29 7.88
CA GLU A 161 4.11 8.51 6.47
C GLU A 161 4.34 7.27 5.61
N ALA A 162 5.48 6.59 5.81
CA ALA A 162 5.78 5.33 5.14
C ALA A 162 4.80 4.21 5.52
N GLU A 163 4.39 4.13 6.78
CA GLU A 163 3.35 3.22 7.25
C GLU A 163 2.04 3.48 6.51
N ALA A 164 1.58 4.74 6.43
CA ALA A 164 0.37 5.12 5.72
C ALA A 164 0.43 4.77 4.22
N VAL A 165 1.54 5.07 3.55
CA VAL A 165 1.77 4.71 2.14
C VAL A 165 1.74 3.19 1.94
N THR A 166 2.39 2.44 2.84
CA THR A 166 2.39 0.97 2.83
C THR A 166 0.96 0.44 2.90
N VAL A 167 0.18 0.90 3.89
CA VAL A 167 -1.24 0.51 4.04
C VAL A 167 -2.03 0.82 2.78
N GLY A 168 -1.86 2.01 2.19
CA GLY A 168 -2.54 2.40 0.95
C GLY A 168 -2.16 1.53 -0.26
N VAL A 169 -0.90 1.12 -0.40
CA VAL A 169 -0.47 0.20 -1.47
C VAL A 169 -1.15 -1.16 -1.32
N PHE A 170 -1.15 -1.72 -0.11
CA PHE A 170 -1.84 -2.99 0.16
C PHE A 170 -3.35 -2.86 -0.04
N GLU A 171 -4.00 -1.78 0.41
CA GLU A 171 -5.43 -1.55 0.19
C GLU A 171 -5.80 -1.64 -1.29
N ARG A 172 -5.00 -1.00 -2.14
CA ARG A 172 -5.18 -0.99 -3.59
C ARG A 172 -5.03 -2.38 -4.18
N MET A 173 -4.00 -3.12 -3.79
CA MET A 173 -3.76 -4.49 -4.23
C MET A 173 -4.95 -5.39 -3.88
N PHE A 174 -5.44 -5.32 -2.65
CA PHE A 174 -6.56 -6.13 -2.20
C PHE A 174 -7.89 -5.72 -2.84
N CYS A 175 -8.13 -4.43 -3.07
CA CYS A 175 -9.27 -3.94 -3.83
C CYS A 175 -9.25 -4.50 -5.25
N PHE A 176 -8.08 -4.51 -5.91
CA PHE A 176 -7.91 -5.11 -7.22
C PHE A 176 -8.22 -6.61 -7.23
N MET A 177 -7.67 -7.37 -6.29
CA MET A 177 -7.94 -8.82 -6.16
C MET A 177 -9.41 -9.14 -5.87
N SER A 178 -10.15 -8.20 -5.28
CA SER A 178 -11.56 -8.40 -4.90
C SER A 178 -12.56 -8.17 -6.04
N GLY A 179 -12.10 -7.70 -7.21
CA GLY A 179 -12.96 -7.26 -8.31
C GLY A 179 -13.52 -5.83 -8.12
N SER A 180 -13.72 -5.11 -9.22
CA SER A 180 -14.03 -3.66 -9.25
C SER A 180 -15.41 -3.31 -8.68
N LYS A 181 -16.40 -4.24 -8.73
CA LYS A 181 -17.72 -4.09 -8.07
C LYS A 181 -17.59 -3.85 -6.55
N ALA A 182 -16.44 -4.16 -5.97
CA ALA A 182 -16.21 -4.21 -4.53
C ALA A 182 -15.48 -2.97 -3.97
N CYS A 183 -14.96 -2.09 -4.82
CA CYS A 183 -14.32 -0.81 -4.46
C CYS A 183 -15.28 0.39 -4.62
N GLY A 184 -16.47 0.17 -5.21
CA GLY A 184 -17.39 1.23 -5.65
C GLY A 184 -18.24 1.93 -4.58
N LYS A 185 -18.23 1.49 -3.31
CA LYS A 185 -19.06 2.16 -2.27
C LYS A 185 -18.61 3.58 -1.92
N TRP A 186 -17.39 3.96 -2.30
CA TRP A 186 -16.88 5.33 -2.13
C TRP A 186 -16.78 6.10 -3.47
N SER A 187 -16.86 5.44 -4.62
CA SER A 187 -16.83 6.08 -5.94
C SER A 187 -18.22 6.50 -6.44
N LEU A 188 -19.30 6.08 -5.79
CA LEU A 188 -20.67 6.44 -6.18
C LEU A 188 -21.10 7.84 -5.71
N VAL A 189 -20.34 8.48 -4.81
CA VAL A 189 -20.65 9.84 -4.34
C VAL A 189 -20.07 10.92 -5.28
N THR A 190 -19.12 10.60 -6.15
CA THR A 190 -18.55 11.54 -7.12
C THR A 190 -19.07 11.39 -8.55
N LYS A 191 -19.85 10.35 -8.85
CA LYS A 191 -20.35 10.05 -10.20
C LYS A 191 -21.79 10.49 -10.48
N LEU A 192 -22.31 11.45 -9.69
CA LEU A 192 -23.65 12.03 -9.90
C LEU A 192 -23.65 13.27 -10.84
N MET A 193 -22.49 13.71 -11.34
CA MET A 193 -22.38 14.95 -12.12
C MET A 193 -21.82 14.81 -13.55
N SER A 194 -21.59 13.60 -14.06
CA SER A 194 -21.24 13.40 -15.48
C SER A 194 -22.21 12.43 -16.16
N GLN A 195 -23.39 12.93 -16.49
CA GLN A 195 -24.17 12.34 -17.57
C GLN A 195 -23.42 12.60 -18.89
N THR A 196 -22.80 11.57 -19.43
CA THR A 196 -22.71 11.36 -20.87
C THR A 196 -22.35 9.90 -21.10
N LYS A 197 -23.23 9.21 -21.81
CA LYS A 197 -23.02 7.86 -22.32
C LYS A 197 -21.64 7.77 -22.99
N SER A 198 -20.74 6.98 -22.41
CA SER A 198 -19.76 6.22 -23.17
C SER A 198 -19.74 4.81 -22.61
N THR A 199 -20.00 3.86 -23.49
CA THR A 199 -19.83 2.43 -23.24
C THR A 199 -18.33 2.20 -23.05
N CYS A 200 -17.84 2.28 -21.81
CA CYS A 200 -16.47 1.90 -21.49
C CYS A 200 -16.47 0.40 -21.20
N GLU A 201 -16.28 -0.40 -22.24
CA GLU A 201 -16.04 -1.85 -22.12
C GLU A 201 -14.64 -2.19 -21.54
N ASP A 202 -13.84 -1.19 -21.11
CA ASP A 202 -12.40 -1.37 -20.87
C ASP A 202 -11.91 -1.28 -19.40
N GLU A 203 -12.79 -1.26 -18.39
CA GLU A 203 -12.39 -1.10 -16.98
C GLU A 203 -12.64 -2.30 -16.06
N ALA A 204 -12.82 -3.51 -16.60
CA ALA A 204 -12.89 -4.71 -15.78
C ALA A 204 -11.49 -5.32 -15.59
N ASN A 205 -10.93 -5.21 -14.39
CA ASN A 205 -9.67 -5.89 -14.04
C ASN A 205 -9.80 -7.43 -14.16
N GLU A 206 -8.69 -8.16 -14.20
CA GLU A 206 -8.68 -9.60 -14.47
C GLU A 206 -9.59 -10.38 -13.50
N PHE A 207 -9.62 -9.99 -12.23
CA PHE A 207 -10.47 -10.61 -11.20
C PHE A 207 -11.97 -10.36 -11.43
N THR A 208 -12.32 -9.16 -11.89
CA THR A 208 -13.71 -8.79 -12.20
C THR A 208 -14.22 -9.59 -13.40
N ARG A 209 -13.36 -9.75 -14.42
CA ARG A 209 -13.70 -10.56 -15.61
C ARG A 209 -13.91 -12.02 -15.23
N LEU A 210 -13.09 -12.56 -14.34
CA LEU A 210 -13.29 -13.92 -13.82
C LEU A 210 -14.61 -14.06 -13.06
N ASP A 211 -15.00 -13.04 -12.28
CA ASP A 211 -16.27 -13.09 -11.54
C ASP A 211 -17.48 -13.18 -12.46
N PHE A 212 -17.48 -12.42 -13.55
CA PHE A 212 -18.56 -12.49 -14.54
C PHE A 212 -18.64 -13.84 -15.27
N VAL A 213 -17.53 -14.56 -15.38
CA VAL A 213 -17.51 -15.90 -16.01
C VAL A 213 -18.07 -16.98 -15.07
N PHE A 214 -18.05 -16.74 -13.76
CA PHE A 214 -18.45 -17.71 -12.74
C PHE A 214 -19.77 -17.35 -12.02
N GLU A 215 -20.40 -16.22 -12.33
CA GLU A 215 -21.80 -15.87 -11.99
C GLU A 215 -22.78 -16.58 -12.93
#